data_AF-A0A5A9XSD7-F1
#
_entry.id   AF-A0A5A9XSD7-F1
#
_cell.length_a   1.000
_cell.length_b   1.000
_cell.length_c   1.000
_cell.angle_alpha   90.00
_cell.angle_beta   90.00
_cell.angle_gamma   90.00
#
_symmetry.space_group_name_H-M   'P 1'
#
loop_
_entity.id
_entity.type
_entity.pdbx_description
1 polymer ?
#
loop_
_entity_poly.entity_id
_entity_poly.type
_entity_poly.pdbx_seq_one_letter_code
_entity_poly.pdbx_strand_id
1 'polypeptide(L)'
;MIIPDQFARSVRLQVKIVNGQVMQADGQPLPKMKNESRGELVLYSVFSLEDEKDRVFHTTEHVAPFLNTGNLLWARVNNDPIEKELEKFRIGRRTAKGESHQFVQFALETELFLILRPGKNAVLTGCNCSIPALGDNAASVNEAYTKISTVFEPKRRSHTGNVFQCVYIEQNDMLIPLETMRMRIETQPIPQEEMKGSVV
;
A
#
# COMPACT_ATOMS: atom_id res chain seq x y z
N MET A 1 -31.76 15.56 10.96
CA MET A 1 -31.65 14.11 11.22
C MET A 1 -30.44 13.62 10.45
N ILE A 2 -29.32 13.33 11.13
CA ILE A 2 -28.11 12.81 10.49
C ILE A 2 -28.35 11.31 10.29
N ILE A 3 -28.58 10.88 9.05
CA ILE A 3 -28.57 9.45 8.71
C ILE A 3 -27.09 9.04 8.71
N PRO A 4 -26.62 8.21 9.65
CA PRO A 4 -25.23 7.77 9.62
C PRO A 4 -24.99 6.97 8.34
N ASP A 5 -23.91 7.28 7.63
CA ASP A 5 -23.44 6.48 6.51
C ASP A 5 -23.18 5.04 6.99
N GLN A 6 -24.00 4.11 6.50
CA GLN A 6 -23.98 2.69 6.85
C GLN A 6 -22.69 1.97 6.41
N PHE A 7 -21.82 2.63 5.62
CA PHE A 7 -20.58 2.06 5.10
C PHE A 7 -19.29 2.65 5.69
N ALA A 8 -19.36 3.65 6.57
CA ALA A 8 -18.18 4.43 6.94
C ALA A 8 -17.64 4.23 8.36
N ARG A 9 -18.26 3.40 9.21
CA ARG A 9 -17.84 3.25 10.61
C ARG A 9 -17.53 1.80 10.96
N SER A 10 -16.23 1.51 11.09
CA SER A 10 -15.77 0.29 11.75
C SER A 10 -16.10 0.37 13.25
N VAL A 11 -16.49 -0.77 13.82
CA VAL A 11 -16.67 -0.92 15.27
C VAL A 11 -15.49 -1.74 15.79
N ARG A 12 -14.89 -1.29 16.89
CA ARG A 12 -13.83 -2.03 17.58
C ARG A 12 -14.45 -2.86 18.70
N LEU A 13 -14.41 -4.18 18.56
CA LEU A 13 -14.79 -5.10 19.62
C LEU A 13 -13.53 -5.48 20.40
N GLN A 14 -13.50 -5.18 21.70
CA GLN A 14 -12.44 -5.66 22.57
C GLN A 14 -12.73 -7.11 22.96
N VAL A 15 -11.79 -8.00 22.66
CA VAL A 15 -11.96 -9.44 22.82
C VAL A 15 -10.82 -10.05 23.62
N LYS A 16 -11.07 -11.24 24.17
CA LYS A 16 -10.06 -12.13 24.77
C LYS A 16 -10.29 -13.55 24.29
N ILE A 17 -9.22 -14.35 24.27
CA ILE A 17 -9.30 -15.78 23.97
C ILE A 17 -9.42 -16.54 25.29
N VAL A 18 -10.49 -17.32 25.44
CA VAL A 18 -10.72 -18.20 26.60
C VAL A 18 -10.97 -19.61 26.07
N ASN A 19 -10.09 -20.56 26.41
CA ASN A 19 -10.17 -21.95 25.95
C ASN A 19 -10.33 -22.06 24.42
N GLY A 20 -9.57 -21.27 23.67
CA GLY A 20 -9.61 -21.24 22.20
C GLY A 20 -10.82 -20.51 21.59
N GLN A 21 -11.74 -19.97 22.40
CA GLN A 21 -12.90 -19.22 21.91
C GLN A 21 -12.71 -17.71 22.05
N VAL A 22 -13.12 -16.96 21.02
CA VAL A 22 -13.14 -15.49 21.05
C VAL A 22 -14.35 -15.03 21.86
N MET A 23 -14.11 -14.34 22.97
CA MET A 23 -15.14 -13.73 23.82
C MET A 23 -14.92 -12.23 23.92
N GLN A 24 -15.94 -11.47 24.30
CA GLN A 24 -15.75 -10.08 24.69
C GLN A 24 -14.82 -10.00 25.92
N ALA A 25 -14.10 -8.89 26.06
CA ALA A 25 -13.12 -8.71 27.14
C ALA A 25 -13.75 -8.88 28.55
N ASP A 26 -15.02 -8.52 28.70
CA ASP A 26 -15.83 -8.69 29.92
C ASP A 26 -16.30 -10.14 30.16
N GLY A 27 -16.05 -11.06 29.22
CA GLY A 27 -16.45 -12.48 29.29
C GLY A 27 -17.81 -12.79 28.67
N GLN A 28 -18.50 -11.82 28.06
CA GLN A 28 -19.74 -12.07 27.33
C GLN A 28 -19.46 -12.68 25.95
N PRO A 29 -20.41 -13.40 25.33
CA PRO A 29 -20.28 -13.86 23.95
C PRO A 29 -20.22 -12.68 22.97
N LEU A 30 -19.64 -12.89 21.78
CA LEU A 30 -19.65 -11.89 20.72
C LEU A 30 -21.10 -11.53 20.30
N PRO A 31 -21.36 -10.27 19.92
CA PRO A 31 -22.66 -9.86 19.42
C PRO A 31 -23.02 -10.62 18.14
N LYS A 32 -24.32 -10.80 17.88
CA LYS A 32 -24.79 -11.39 16.62
C LYS A 32 -24.39 -10.48 15.45
N MET A 33 -23.71 -11.07 14.47
CA MET A 33 -23.27 -10.40 13.24
C MET A 33 -24.18 -10.79 12.07
N LYS A 34 -24.25 -9.94 11.05
CA LYS A 34 -24.92 -10.30 9.79
C LYS A 34 -24.11 -11.38 9.06
N ASN A 35 -24.77 -12.23 8.30
CA ASN A 35 -24.08 -13.21 7.45
C ASN A 35 -23.06 -12.51 6.53
N GLU A 36 -21.93 -13.17 6.30
CA GLU A 36 -20.80 -12.68 5.48
C GLU A 36 -20.08 -11.43 6.01
N SER A 37 -20.39 -10.98 7.23
CA SER A 37 -19.62 -9.91 7.88
C SER A 37 -18.14 -10.32 8.00
N ARG A 38 -17.24 -9.42 7.59
CA ARG A 38 -15.79 -9.61 7.69
C ARG A 38 -15.24 -8.81 8.87
N GLY A 39 -14.23 -9.37 9.53
CA GLY A 39 -13.49 -8.74 10.61
C GLY A 39 -12.09 -9.29 10.70
N GLU A 40 -11.24 -8.61 11.48
CA GLU A 40 -9.86 -9.01 11.72
C GLU A 40 -9.67 -9.30 13.21
N LEU A 41 -9.01 -10.40 13.53
CA LEU A 41 -8.53 -10.67 14.88
C LEU A 41 -7.07 -10.23 14.97
N VAL A 42 -6.82 -9.15 15.72
CA VAL A 42 -5.46 -8.63 15.95
C VAL A 42 -4.98 -9.11 17.31
N LEU A 43 -3.95 -9.95 17.30
CA LEU A 43 -3.24 -10.38 18.51
C LEU A 43 -2.09 -9.42 18.80
N TYR A 44 -1.90 -9.05 20.07
CA TYR A 44 -0.81 -8.14 20.47
C TYR A 44 0.58 -8.79 20.41
N SER A 45 0.64 -10.12 20.45
CA SER A 45 1.88 -10.89 20.39
C SER A 45 1.67 -12.16 19.60
N VAL A 46 2.61 -12.48 18.71
CA VAL A 46 2.63 -13.76 17.96
C VAL A 46 2.71 -14.96 18.91
N PHE A 47 3.33 -14.79 20.10
CA PHE A 47 3.38 -15.83 21.13
C PHE A 47 2.03 -16.18 21.76
N SER A 48 0.96 -15.46 21.38
CA SER A 48 -0.42 -15.85 21.73
C SER A 48 -0.91 -17.04 20.90
N LEU A 49 -0.20 -17.42 19.82
CA LEU A 49 -0.44 -18.64 19.06
C LEU A 49 0.37 -19.79 19.69
N GLU A 50 -0.31 -20.89 19.98
CA GLU A 50 0.29 -22.06 20.65
C GLU A 50 1.24 -22.84 19.73
N ASP A 51 0.86 -23.04 18.46
CA ASP A 51 1.66 -23.76 17.48
C ASP A 51 2.79 -22.88 16.92
N GLU A 52 4.01 -23.41 16.94
CA GLU A 52 5.18 -22.77 16.34
C GLU A 52 5.04 -22.57 14.83
N LYS A 53 4.42 -23.52 14.12
CA LYS A 53 4.21 -23.41 12.68
C LYS A 53 3.31 -22.23 12.33
N ASP A 54 2.27 -21.99 13.13
CA ASP A 54 1.39 -20.84 12.95
C ASP A 54 2.12 -19.54 13.28
N ARG A 55 2.95 -19.51 14.33
CA ARG A 55 3.79 -18.34 14.64
C ARG A 55 4.71 -17.98 13.47
N VAL A 56 5.43 -18.97 12.95
CA VAL A 56 6.33 -18.79 11.81
C VAL A 56 5.53 -18.32 10.61
N PHE A 57 4.47 -19.02 10.24
CA PHE A 57 3.63 -18.66 9.10
C PHE A 57 3.15 -17.20 9.18
N HIS A 58 2.63 -16.76 10.32
CA HIS A 58 2.10 -15.40 10.49
C HIS A 58 3.16 -14.31 10.68
N THR A 59 4.45 -14.66 10.79
CA THR A 59 5.54 -13.69 10.92
C THR A 59 6.53 -13.69 9.77
N THR A 60 6.57 -14.75 8.96
CA THR A 60 7.45 -14.82 7.79
C THR A 60 7.13 -13.71 6.79
N GLU A 61 8.19 -13.02 6.38
CA GLU A 61 8.15 -12.03 5.32
C GLU A 61 8.57 -12.69 4.01
N HIS A 62 7.77 -12.51 2.96
CA HIS A 62 8.14 -12.92 1.61
C HIS A 62 8.42 -11.69 0.77
N VAL A 63 9.50 -11.72 -0.01
CA VAL A 63 9.84 -10.63 -0.92
C VAL A 63 9.48 -11.05 -2.34
N ALA A 64 8.53 -10.35 -2.95
CA ALA A 64 8.10 -10.61 -4.31
C ALA A 64 8.60 -9.49 -5.25
N PRO A 65 9.13 -9.83 -6.44
CA PRO A 65 9.41 -8.84 -7.48
C PRO A 65 8.17 -8.02 -7.81
N PHE A 66 8.31 -6.69 -7.93
CA PHE A 66 7.19 -5.81 -8.25
C PHE A 66 7.37 -5.08 -9.57
N LEU A 67 8.45 -4.31 -9.69
CA LEU A 67 8.80 -3.57 -10.91
C LEU A 67 10.31 -3.65 -11.15
N ASN A 68 10.70 -3.59 -12.41
CA ASN A 68 12.09 -3.71 -12.84
C ASN A 68 12.78 -2.33 -12.88
N THR A 69 14.10 -2.35 -12.84
CA THR A 69 14.92 -1.17 -13.15
C THR A 69 14.52 -0.56 -14.49
N GLY A 70 14.51 0.77 -14.56
CA GLY A 70 14.16 1.54 -15.75
C GLY A 70 12.65 1.73 -15.96
N ASN A 71 11.79 1.15 -15.12
CA ASN A 71 10.36 1.45 -15.19
C ASN A 71 10.09 2.92 -14.90
N LEU A 72 9.28 3.55 -15.76
CA LEU A 72 8.81 4.92 -15.60
C LEU A 72 7.53 4.93 -14.77
N LEU A 73 7.54 5.77 -13.75
CA LEU A 73 6.43 5.97 -12.83
C LEU A 73 5.91 7.41 -12.91
N TRP A 74 4.63 7.56 -12.61
CA TRP A 74 3.90 8.80 -12.74
C TRP A 74 3.27 9.17 -11.39
N ALA A 75 3.83 10.20 -10.74
CA ALA A 75 3.28 10.75 -9.50
C ALA A 75 2.15 11.72 -9.84
N ARG A 76 0.93 11.42 -9.37
CA ARG A 76 -0.21 12.32 -9.49
C ARG A 76 -0.03 13.52 -8.57
N VAL A 77 -0.22 14.72 -9.11
CA VAL A 77 -0.15 16.00 -8.41
C VAL A 77 -1.40 16.83 -8.68
N ASN A 78 -1.73 17.74 -7.77
CA ASN A 78 -2.77 18.74 -7.98
C ASN A 78 -2.37 19.77 -9.06
N ASN A 79 -3.37 20.52 -9.53
CA ASN A 79 -3.17 21.61 -10.47
C ASN A 79 -2.90 22.95 -9.76
N ASP A 80 -2.05 22.93 -8.74
CA ASP A 80 -1.68 24.14 -8.00
C ASP A 80 -0.78 25.06 -8.85
N PRO A 81 -0.78 26.38 -8.63
CA PRO A 81 0.21 27.27 -9.24
C PRO A 81 1.62 26.89 -8.78
N ILE A 82 2.52 26.71 -9.74
CA ILE A 82 3.92 26.34 -9.55
C ILE A 82 4.83 27.27 -10.36
N GLU A 83 6.14 27.16 -10.16
CA GLU A 83 7.10 27.91 -10.98
C GLU A 83 7.00 27.54 -12.46
N LYS A 84 7.11 28.55 -13.33
CA LYS A 84 6.91 28.39 -14.78
C LYS A 84 7.86 27.38 -15.41
N GLU A 85 9.09 27.25 -14.88
CA GLU A 85 10.06 26.27 -15.36
C GLU A 85 9.66 24.82 -15.05
N LEU A 86 8.83 24.61 -14.03
CA LEU A 86 8.38 23.29 -13.62
C LEU A 86 7.11 22.84 -14.38
N GLU A 87 6.34 23.78 -14.93
CA GLU A 87 5.13 23.51 -15.74
C GLU A 87 5.39 22.47 -16.84
N LYS A 88 6.56 22.53 -17.50
CA LYS A 88 6.92 21.61 -18.60
C LYS A 88 7.02 20.13 -18.17
N PHE A 89 7.25 19.87 -16.88
CA PHE A 89 7.32 18.52 -16.33
C PHE A 89 5.97 18.00 -15.84
N ARG A 90 4.95 18.86 -15.81
CA ARG A 90 3.60 18.50 -15.41
C ARG A 90 2.78 18.14 -16.66
N ILE A 91 2.42 16.87 -16.73
CA ILE A 91 1.79 16.29 -17.93
C ILE A 91 0.37 15.86 -17.58
N GLY A 92 -0.59 16.36 -18.35
CA GLY A 92 -1.98 15.93 -18.27
C GLY A 92 -2.15 14.55 -18.91
N ARG A 93 -2.61 13.56 -18.15
CA ARG A 93 -2.87 12.19 -18.62
C ARG A 93 -4.22 11.69 -18.11
N ARG A 94 -4.76 10.70 -18.80
CA ARG A 94 -5.95 9.97 -18.36
C ARG A 94 -5.55 8.67 -17.66
N THR A 95 -6.25 8.37 -16.58
CA THR A 95 -6.15 7.06 -15.92
C THR A 95 -6.98 6.01 -16.66
N ALA A 96 -6.78 4.74 -16.35
CA ALA A 96 -7.61 3.65 -16.86
C ALA A 96 -9.12 3.81 -16.53
N LYS A 97 -9.48 4.66 -15.56
CA LYS A 97 -10.87 5.01 -15.22
C LYS A 97 -11.43 6.18 -16.06
N GLY A 98 -10.65 6.73 -16.98
CA GLY A 98 -11.02 7.87 -17.81
C GLY A 98 -10.86 9.24 -17.13
N GLU A 99 -10.38 9.29 -15.88
CA GLU A 99 -10.16 10.53 -15.15
C GLU A 99 -8.90 11.25 -15.64
N SER A 100 -9.01 12.55 -15.91
CA SER A 100 -7.87 13.40 -16.26
C SER A 100 -7.23 13.98 -14.99
N HIS A 101 -5.93 13.74 -14.81
CA HIS A 101 -5.14 14.33 -13.73
C HIS A 101 -3.82 14.88 -14.26
N GLN A 102 -3.11 15.63 -13.42
CA GLN A 102 -1.75 16.09 -13.69
C GLN A 102 -0.73 15.14 -13.07
N PHE A 103 0.35 14.87 -13.80
CA PHE A 103 1.39 13.92 -13.39
C PHE A 103 2.78 14.47 -13.58
N VAL A 104 3.70 14.01 -12.73
CA VAL A 104 5.15 14.21 -12.90
C VAL A 104 5.80 12.85 -13.01
N GLN A 105 6.63 12.68 -14.02
CA GLN A 105 7.33 11.43 -14.29
C GLN A 105 8.62 11.32 -13.46
N PHE A 106 8.94 10.11 -13.02
CA PHE A 106 10.22 9.74 -12.39
C PHE A 106 10.55 8.28 -12.76
N ALA A 107 11.79 7.84 -12.58
CA ALA A 107 12.24 6.51 -13.00
C ALA A 107 12.80 5.69 -11.84
N LEU A 108 12.65 4.37 -11.91
CA LEU A 108 13.33 3.43 -11.02
C LEU A 108 14.76 3.18 -11.52
N GLU A 109 15.75 3.39 -10.67
CA GLU A 109 17.17 3.11 -10.94
C GLU A 109 17.59 1.72 -10.45
N THR A 110 16.78 1.10 -9.59
CA THR A 110 16.95 -0.27 -9.12
C THR A 110 15.62 -1.02 -9.20
N GLU A 111 15.64 -2.34 -9.07
CA GLU A 111 14.42 -3.13 -8.97
C GLU A 111 13.63 -2.73 -7.71
N LEU A 112 12.31 -2.85 -7.79
CA LEU A 112 11.39 -2.59 -6.70
C LEU A 112 10.68 -3.88 -6.34
N PHE A 113 10.63 -4.17 -5.04
CA PHE A 113 10.00 -5.36 -4.50
C PHE A 113 8.86 -5.00 -3.56
N LEU A 114 7.99 -5.99 -3.33
CA LEU A 114 6.97 -5.97 -2.29
C LEU A 114 7.38 -6.91 -1.15
N ILE A 115 7.29 -6.41 0.07
CA ILE A 115 7.31 -7.24 1.27
C ILE A 115 5.87 -7.66 1.57
N LEU A 116 5.61 -8.97 1.45
CA LEU A 116 4.35 -9.63 1.74
C LEU A 116 4.41 -10.19 3.16
N ARG A 117 3.34 -9.98 3.94
CA ARG A 117 3.17 -10.58 5.26
C ARG A 117 1.71 -11.02 5.44
N PRO A 118 1.45 -12.23 5.96
CA PRO A 118 0.07 -12.68 6.16
C PRO A 118 -0.72 -11.72 7.05
N GLY A 119 -1.93 -11.38 6.61
CA GLY A 119 -2.83 -10.47 7.33
C GLY A 119 -2.40 -8.99 7.35
N LYS A 120 -1.42 -8.59 6.54
CA LYS A 120 -1.04 -7.18 6.34
C LYS A 120 -1.00 -6.83 4.87
N ASN A 121 -1.28 -5.56 4.56
CA ASN A 121 -1.03 -5.02 3.23
C ASN A 121 0.46 -5.07 2.92
N ALA A 122 0.80 -5.42 1.68
CA ALA A 122 2.15 -5.42 1.18
C ALA A 122 2.72 -4.00 1.17
N VAL A 123 4.02 -3.92 1.47
CA VAL A 123 4.75 -2.65 1.52
C VAL A 123 5.88 -2.66 0.49
N LEU A 124 6.18 -1.50 -0.08
CA LEU A 124 7.31 -1.33 -0.98
C LEU A 124 8.63 -1.42 -0.21
N THR A 125 9.64 -2.04 -0.81
CA THR A 125 11.03 -1.92 -0.35
C THR A 125 11.62 -0.55 -0.67
N GLY A 126 12.80 -0.26 -0.11
CA GLY A 126 13.66 0.81 -0.64
C GLY A 126 14.06 0.53 -2.08
N CYS A 127 14.18 1.59 -2.87
CA CYS A 127 14.51 1.52 -4.29
C CYS A 127 14.97 2.91 -4.76
N ASN A 128 16.15 2.97 -5.39
CA ASN A 128 16.67 4.24 -5.90
C ASN A 128 15.79 4.71 -7.06
N CYS A 129 15.44 5.99 -7.04
CA CYS A 129 14.61 6.64 -8.05
C CYS A 129 15.29 7.92 -8.52
N SER A 130 15.28 8.19 -9.82
CA SER A 130 15.67 9.48 -10.37
C SER A 130 14.43 10.34 -10.63
N ILE A 131 14.52 11.63 -10.30
CA ILE A 131 13.44 12.60 -10.43
C ILE A 131 13.90 13.73 -11.37
N PRO A 132 13.80 13.55 -12.70
CA PRO A 132 14.34 14.50 -13.68
C PRO A 132 13.79 15.92 -13.51
N ALA A 133 12.51 16.05 -13.14
CA ALA A 133 11.86 17.34 -12.93
C ALA A 133 12.52 18.19 -11.82
N LEU A 134 13.20 17.55 -10.87
CA LEU A 134 13.87 18.21 -9.74
C LEU A 134 15.40 18.17 -9.86
N GLY A 135 15.95 17.42 -10.82
CA GLY A 135 17.39 17.14 -10.89
C GLY A 135 17.93 16.42 -9.65
N ASP A 136 17.09 15.60 -9.00
CA ASP A 136 17.37 14.95 -7.70
C ASP A 136 17.06 13.45 -7.75
N ASN A 137 17.49 12.71 -6.73
CA ASN A 137 17.23 11.28 -6.54
C ASN A 137 16.48 11.02 -5.23
N ALA A 138 15.89 9.84 -5.09
CA ALA A 138 15.25 9.38 -3.86
C ALA A 138 15.61 7.92 -3.58
N ALA A 139 15.64 7.52 -2.31
CA ALA A 139 15.94 6.15 -1.89
C ALA A 139 14.68 5.24 -1.86
N SER A 140 13.51 5.79 -2.19
CA SER A 140 12.27 5.02 -2.34
C SER A 140 11.23 5.77 -3.18
N VAL A 141 10.22 5.02 -3.65
CA VAL A 141 9.04 5.59 -4.31
C VAL A 141 8.28 6.58 -3.39
N ASN A 142 8.21 6.29 -2.09
CA ASN A 142 7.59 7.18 -1.10
C ASN A 142 8.31 8.51 -0.97
N GLU A 143 9.64 8.46 -0.91
CA GLU A 143 10.45 9.66 -0.85
C GLU A 143 10.35 10.44 -2.17
N ALA A 144 10.41 9.77 -3.32
CA ALA A 144 10.25 10.41 -4.63
C ALA A 144 8.92 11.16 -4.72
N TYR A 145 7.83 10.51 -4.33
CA TYR A 145 6.51 11.12 -4.27
C TYR A 145 6.46 12.32 -3.31
N THR A 146 7.09 12.20 -2.14
CA THR A 146 7.14 13.29 -1.14
C THR A 146 7.88 14.49 -1.70
N LYS A 147 9.04 14.30 -2.34
CA LYS A 147 9.81 15.38 -2.97
C LYS A 147 9.02 16.05 -4.09
N ILE A 148 8.41 15.26 -4.98
CA ILE A 148 7.57 15.76 -6.07
C ILE A 148 6.39 16.58 -5.52
N SER A 149 5.60 16.02 -4.60
CA SER A 149 4.43 16.72 -4.06
C SER A 149 4.81 17.98 -3.28
N THR A 150 5.97 18.01 -2.61
CA THR A 150 6.46 19.23 -1.92
C THR A 150 6.66 20.39 -2.90
N VAL A 151 7.19 20.09 -4.08
CA VAL A 151 7.51 21.11 -5.10
C VAL A 151 6.28 21.45 -5.96
N PHE A 152 5.51 20.43 -6.36
CA PHE A 152 4.41 20.58 -7.31
C PHE A 152 3.04 20.86 -6.66
N GLU A 153 2.92 20.73 -5.33
CA GLU A 153 1.69 20.99 -4.59
C GLU A 153 1.97 21.86 -3.34
N PRO A 154 2.51 23.07 -3.49
CA PRO A 154 3.02 23.88 -2.38
C PRO A 154 1.95 24.27 -1.34
N LYS A 155 0.66 24.17 -1.70
CA LYS A 155 -0.47 24.46 -0.79
C LYS A 155 -0.94 23.23 -0.01
N ARG A 156 -0.41 22.05 -0.33
CA ARG A 156 -0.81 20.80 0.30
C ARG A 156 -0.26 20.74 1.71
N ARG A 157 -1.13 20.48 2.69
CA ARG A 157 -0.74 20.42 4.11
C ARG A 157 0.05 19.18 4.50
N SER A 158 -0.08 18.09 3.74
CA SER A 158 0.60 16.81 4.01
C SER A 158 1.04 16.17 2.70
N HIS A 159 2.34 15.95 2.57
CA HIS A 159 2.97 15.34 1.39
C HIS A 159 3.12 13.81 1.52
N THR A 160 2.71 13.23 2.65
CA THR A 160 2.71 11.79 2.92
C THR A 160 1.44 11.15 2.37
N GLY A 161 1.32 11.07 1.04
CA GLY A 161 0.24 10.34 0.37
C GLY A 161 0.49 8.83 0.34
N ASN A 162 -0.57 8.02 0.25
CA ASN A 162 -0.42 6.60 -0.06
C ASN A 162 0.06 6.46 -1.51
N VAL A 163 1.33 6.08 -1.71
CA VAL A 163 1.93 5.94 -3.04
C VAL A 163 1.21 4.92 -3.91
N PHE A 164 0.61 3.87 -3.32
CA PHE A 164 -0.13 2.89 -4.12
C PHE A 164 -1.33 3.52 -4.85
N GLN A 165 -1.89 4.59 -4.28
CA GLN A 165 -3.03 5.31 -4.84
C GLN A 165 -2.65 6.58 -5.61
N CYS A 166 -1.43 7.07 -5.43
CA CYS A 166 -0.98 8.34 -5.99
C CYS A 166 0.12 8.20 -7.04
N VAL A 167 0.75 7.02 -7.15
CA VAL A 167 1.76 6.69 -8.16
C VAL A 167 1.18 5.65 -9.11
N TYR A 168 1.47 5.85 -10.39
CA TYR A 168 0.91 5.10 -11.49
C TYR A 168 2.02 4.57 -12.40
N ILE A 169 1.74 3.46 -13.07
CA ILE A 169 2.53 2.93 -14.18
C ILE A 169 1.71 3.00 -15.46
N GLU A 170 2.38 3.24 -16.58
CA GLU A 170 1.74 3.22 -17.90
C GLU A 170 1.70 1.78 -18.43
N GLN A 171 0.51 1.28 -18.77
CA GLN A 171 0.28 0.00 -19.44
C GLN A 171 -0.77 0.19 -20.52
N ASN A 172 -0.46 -0.22 -21.76
CA ASN A 172 -1.36 -0.08 -22.91
C ASN A 172 -1.93 1.35 -23.04
N ASP A 173 -1.06 2.35 -22.97
CA ASP A 173 -1.39 3.80 -23.03
C ASP A 173 -2.32 4.31 -21.92
N MET A 174 -2.52 3.52 -20.85
CA MET A 174 -3.33 3.90 -19.70
C MET A 174 -2.49 3.95 -18.43
N LEU A 175 -2.73 4.97 -17.60
CA LEU A 175 -2.14 5.04 -16.26
C LEU A 175 -2.95 4.19 -15.28
N ILE A 176 -2.29 3.21 -14.69
CA ILE A 176 -2.84 2.28 -13.70
C ILE A 176 -2.14 2.52 -12.36
N PRO A 177 -2.89 2.69 -11.25
CA PRO A 177 -2.28 2.92 -9.94
C PRO A 177 -1.51 1.68 -9.49
N LEU A 178 -0.40 1.88 -8.76
CA LEU A 178 0.39 0.78 -8.22
C LEU A 178 -0.44 -0.16 -7.32
N GLU A 179 -1.50 0.35 -6.67
CA GLU A 179 -2.45 -0.45 -5.90
C GLU A 179 -3.04 -1.61 -6.71
N THR A 180 -3.41 -1.38 -7.98
CA THR A 180 -3.97 -2.44 -8.84
C THR A 180 -2.96 -3.55 -9.09
N MET A 181 -1.68 -3.21 -9.20
CA MET A 181 -0.60 -4.17 -9.38
C MET A 181 -0.30 -4.91 -8.06
N ARG A 182 -0.29 -4.18 -6.93
CA ARG A 182 -0.09 -4.76 -5.60
C ARG A 182 -1.13 -5.82 -5.29
N MET A 183 -2.42 -5.50 -5.50
CA MET A 183 -3.52 -6.44 -5.23
C MET A 183 -3.37 -7.74 -6.02
N ARG A 184 -2.91 -7.68 -7.28
CA ARG A 184 -2.69 -8.89 -8.09
C ARG A 184 -1.67 -9.83 -7.46
N ILE A 185 -0.58 -9.27 -6.92
CA ILE A 185 0.48 -10.05 -6.27
C ILE A 185 0.02 -10.57 -4.91
N GLU A 186 -0.66 -9.74 -4.10
CA GLU A 186 -1.21 -10.14 -2.80
C GLU A 186 -2.23 -11.29 -2.91
N THR A 187 -2.96 -11.37 -4.02
CA THR A 187 -3.94 -12.45 -4.27
C THR A 187 -3.32 -13.74 -4.82
N GLN A 188 -2.03 -13.74 -5.18
CA GLN A 188 -1.36 -14.97 -5.60
C GLN A 188 -1.07 -15.83 -4.36
N PRO A 189 -1.37 -17.14 -4.41
CA PRO A 189 -1.02 -18.05 -3.32
C PRO A 189 0.50 -18.06 -3.14
N ILE A 190 0.97 -17.83 -1.92
CA ILE A 190 2.39 -17.96 -1.57
C ILE A 190 2.79 -19.43 -1.86
N PRO A 191 3.80 -19.69 -2.71
CA PRO A 191 4.21 -21.05 -3.02
C PRO A 191 4.64 -21.80 -1.76
N GLN A 192 4.05 -22.96 -1.50
CA GLN A 192 4.35 -23.79 -0.32
C GLN A 192 5.80 -24.30 -0.26
N GLU A 193 6.56 -24.19 -1.34
CA GLU A 193 7.95 -24.65 -1.44
C GLU A 193 8.96 -23.72 -0.75
N GLU A 194 8.67 -22.43 -0.59
CA GLU A 194 9.54 -21.48 0.14
C GLU A 194 9.44 -21.62 1.66
N MET A 195 8.42 -22.32 2.18
CA MET A 195 8.25 -22.56 3.62
C MET A 195 9.21 -23.62 4.19
N LYS A 196 10.02 -24.28 3.35
CA LYS A 196 11.00 -25.29 3.78
C LYS A 196 12.41 -24.74 4.03
N GLY A 197 12.63 -23.43 3.84
CA GLY A 197 13.98 -22.84 3.77
C GLY A 197 14.53 -22.18 5.04
N SER A 198 13.87 -22.25 6.19
CA SER A 198 14.41 -21.65 7.43
C SER A 198 14.23 -22.57 8.62
N VAL A 199 15.06 -23.62 8.65
CA VAL A 199 15.49 -24.27 9.89
C VAL A 199 17.02 -24.31 9.84
N VAL A 200 17.66 -23.35 10.49
CA VAL A 200 19.02 -23.47 11.02
C VAL A 200 19.02 -22.87 12.41
#